data_AF-A0A2G6FKR6-F1
#
_entry.id   AF-A0A2G6FKR6-F1
#
_cell.length_a   1.000
_cell.length_b   1.000
_cell.length_c   1.000
_cell.angle_alpha   90.00
_cell.angle_beta   90.00
_cell.angle_gamma   90.00
#
_symmetry.space_group_name_H-M   'P 1'
#
loop_
_entity.id
_entity.type
_entity.pdbx_description
1 polymer ?
#
loop_
_entity_poly.entity_id
_entity_poly.type
_entity_poly.pdbx_seq_one_letter_code
_entity_poly.pdbx_strand_id
1 'polypeptide(L)'
;MLQGDPVAIYDATSDERVQFHEEIEREGIRSILAVPIRNETKVIGVLRLLTAEHRNFTQGDIRFAESIAEEGGNSIVKARIYRKINLLFNQIEENERFLATIMDSLWMQVLVLSPDKRVIMANKMFLETNNIDESDALGRRYSQISPWSETVDKTGSLLDHVINGGAAVAVMEEQTDGGQKRWYERHLTPILD
;
A
#
# COMPACT_ATOMS: atom_id res chain seq x y z
N MET A 1 12.67 31.42 -15.94
CA MET A 1 11.58 30.61 -15.34
C MET A 1 10.26 31.30 -15.68
N LEU A 2 9.28 30.58 -16.24
CA LEU A 2 7.93 31.13 -16.47
C LEU A 2 7.33 31.45 -15.10
N GLN A 3 6.98 32.72 -14.86
CA GLN A 3 6.45 33.23 -13.59
C GLN A 3 5.03 32.72 -13.24
N GLY A 4 4.59 31.64 -13.89
CA GLY A 4 3.23 31.13 -13.78
C GLY A 4 2.27 31.67 -14.86
N ASP A 5 2.75 32.53 -15.75
CA ASP A 5 1.93 33.07 -16.83
C ASP A 5 2.26 32.43 -18.18
N PRO A 6 1.29 32.31 -19.10
CA PRO A 6 1.52 31.96 -20.49
C PRO A 6 2.56 32.88 -21.16
N VAL A 7 3.39 32.30 -22.01
CA VAL A 7 4.32 33.05 -22.86
C VAL A 7 4.15 32.63 -24.30
N ALA A 8 3.84 33.61 -25.14
CA ALA A 8 3.85 33.49 -26.58
C ALA A 8 5.14 34.10 -27.16
N ILE A 9 5.77 33.34 -28.06
CA ILE A 9 6.96 33.70 -28.82
C ILE A 9 6.59 33.60 -30.28
N TYR A 10 6.57 34.74 -30.97
CA TYR A 10 6.13 34.81 -32.36
C TYR A 10 7.23 34.37 -33.33
N ASP A 11 8.48 34.75 -33.06
CA ASP A 11 9.65 34.32 -33.83
C ASP A 11 10.64 33.61 -32.90
N ALA A 12 10.59 32.29 -32.91
CA ALA A 12 11.41 31.45 -32.04
C ALA A 12 12.88 31.38 -32.47
N THR A 13 13.22 31.74 -33.71
CA THR A 13 14.60 31.62 -34.22
C THR A 13 15.45 32.83 -33.86
N SER A 14 14.83 33.94 -33.46
CA SER A 14 15.53 35.17 -33.08
C SER A 14 15.22 35.68 -31.67
N ASP A 15 14.17 35.20 -30.99
CA ASP A 15 13.75 35.70 -29.67
C ASP A 15 14.79 35.38 -28.58
N GLU A 16 15.23 36.40 -27.84
CA GLU A 16 16.26 36.31 -26.80
C GLU A 16 15.87 35.43 -25.60
N ARG A 17 14.56 35.21 -25.40
CA ARG A 17 14.04 34.35 -24.32
C ARG A 17 14.17 32.86 -24.67
N VAL A 18 14.42 32.56 -25.94
CA VAL A 18 14.66 31.22 -26.46
C VAL A 18 16.15 30.89 -26.34
N GLN A 19 16.45 29.66 -25.96
CA GLN A 19 17.80 29.11 -26.02
C GLN A 19 17.84 28.07 -27.15
N PHE A 20 19.03 27.78 -27.69
CA PHE A 20 19.23 26.75 -28.73
C PHE A 20 18.54 27.09 -30.06
N HIS A 21 18.80 28.29 -30.59
CA HIS A 21 18.21 28.77 -31.84
C HIS A 21 18.56 27.90 -33.05
N GLU A 22 19.78 27.36 -33.13
CA GLU A 22 20.19 26.46 -34.23
C GLU A 22 19.34 25.18 -34.26
N GLU A 23 19.07 24.58 -33.10
CA GLU A 23 18.22 23.40 -33.00
C GLU A 23 16.76 23.71 -33.34
N ILE A 24 16.24 24.85 -32.89
CA ILE A 24 14.88 25.32 -33.20
C ILE A 24 14.72 25.59 -34.69
N GLU A 25 15.71 26.20 -35.34
CA GLU A 25 15.74 26.39 -36.78
C GLU A 25 15.75 25.06 -37.53
N ARG A 26 16.62 24.13 -37.10
CA ARG A 26 16.76 22.80 -37.70
C ARG A 26 15.49 21.95 -37.54
N GLU A 27 14.80 22.06 -36.42
CA GLU A 27 13.50 21.41 -36.17
C GLU A 27 12.35 22.11 -36.91
N GLY A 28 12.61 23.25 -37.56
CA GLY A 28 11.62 23.99 -38.35
C GLY A 28 10.62 24.76 -37.49
N ILE A 29 10.90 24.98 -36.20
CA ILE A 29 10.02 25.70 -35.30
C ILE A 29 10.12 27.20 -35.59
N ARG A 30 8.97 27.88 -35.67
CA ARG A 30 8.86 29.32 -35.94
C ARG A 30 8.14 30.08 -34.84
N SER A 31 7.16 29.49 -34.17
CA SER A 31 6.51 30.11 -33.01
C SER A 31 6.29 29.11 -31.89
N ILE A 32 6.26 29.62 -30.66
CA ILE A 32 6.11 28.81 -29.43
C ILE A 32 5.06 29.46 -28.54
N LEU A 33 4.07 28.68 -28.10
CA LEU A 33 3.21 29.04 -26.97
C LEU A 33 3.53 28.09 -25.82
N ALA A 34 4.05 28.64 -24.72
CA ALA A 34 4.32 27.91 -23.50
C ALA A 34 3.28 28.29 -22.43
N VAL A 35 2.53 27.30 -21.95
CA VAL A 35 1.57 27.48 -20.84
C VAL A 35 1.96 26.59 -19.67
N PRO A 36 1.82 27.05 -18.42
CA PRO A 36 2.13 26.24 -17.24
C PRO A 36 1.09 25.13 -17.07
N ILE A 37 1.56 23.92 -16.79
CA ILE A 37 0.70 22.82 -16.33
C ILE A 37 0.55 22.98 -14.82
N ARG A 38 -0.68 23.14 -14.34
CA ARG A 38 -0.99 23.38 -12.94
C ARG A 38 -1.81 22.25 -12.36
N ASN A 39 -1.61 21.99 -11.07
CA ASN A 39 -2.58 21.30 -10.23
C ASN A 39 -2.87 22.24 -9.07
N GLU A 40 -4.12 22.69 -8.98
CA GLU A 40 -4.52 23.81 -8.12
C GLU A 40 -3.61 25.03 -8.34
N THR A 41 -2.95 25.53 -7.30
CA THR A 41 -2.07 26.71 -7.37
C THR A 41 -0.65 26.38 -7.80
N LYS A 42 -0.26 25.10 -7.84
CA LYS A 42 1.13 24.68 -8.06
C LYS A 42 1.41 24.38 -9.53
N VAL A 43 2.44 25.02 -10.08
CA VAL A 43 3.00 24.65 -11.39
C VAL A 43 3.77 23.33 -11.25
N ILE A 44 3.35 22.32 -12.00
CA ILE A 44 3.95 20.98 -12.01
C ILE A 44 4.66 20.65 -13.33
N GLY A 45 4.55 21.52 -14.34
CA GLY A 45 5.19 21.35 -15.63
C GLY A 45 4.88 22.51 -16.59
N VAL A 46 5.23 22.32 -17.86
CA VAL A 46 4.97 23.28 -18.94
C VAL A 46 4.49 22.51 -20.17
N LEU A 47 3.40 22.96 -20.78
CA LEU A 47 2.94 22.51 -22.10
C LEU A 47 3.45 23.51 -23.13
N ARG A 48 4.16 23.03 -24.15
CA ARG A 48 4.65 23.84 -25.27
C ARG A 48 3.92 23.42 -26.54
N LEU A 49 3.33 24.40 -27.22
CA LEU A 49 2.77 24.26 -28.55
C LEU A 49 3.74 24.93 -29.52
N LEU A 50 4.20 24.17 -30.51
CA LEU A 50 5.22 24.58 -31.47
C LEU A 50 4.57 24.62 -32.86
N THR A 51 4.85 25.68 -33.64
CA THR A 51 4.34 25.79 -35.02
C THR A 51 5.50 25.94 -36.01
N ALA A 52 5.35 25.33 -37.18
CA ALA A 52 6.33 25.42 -38.26
C ALA A 52 6.24 26.72 -39.08
N GLU A 53 5.14 27.45 -38.92
CA GLU A 53 4.91 28.77 -39.51
C GLU A 53 4.78 29.82 -38.41
N HIS A 54 5.08 31.07 -38.75
CA HIS A 54 4.91 32.20 -37.83
C HIS A 54 3.43 32.37 -37.47
N ARG A 55 3.12 32.23 -36.19
CA ARG A 55 1.75 32.28 -35.67
C ARG A 55 1.62 33.31 -34.56
N ASN A 56 0.68 34.24 -34.75
CA ASN A 56 0.21 35.11 -33.68
C ASN A 56 -0.88 34.37 -32.90
N PHE A 57 -0.57 33.97 -31.67
CA PHE A 57 -1.54 33.33 -30.78
C PHE A 57 -2.53 34.37 -30.27
N THR A 58 -3.80 34.15 -30.57
CA THR A 58 -4.88 35.00 -30.04
C THR A 58 -5.10 34.71 -28.56
N GLN A 59 -5.79 35.61 -27.86
CA GLN A 59 -6.23 35.37 -26.49
C GLN A 59 -7.14 34.13 -26.36
N GLY A 60 -7.85 33.76 -27.43
CA GLY A 60 -8.63 32.52 -27.48
C GLY A 60 -7.74 31.28 -27.53
N ASP A 61 -6.69 31.29 -28.36
CA ASP A 61 -5.71 30.20 -28.44
C ASP A 61 -5.00 29.98 -27.09
N ILE A 62 -4.62 31.07 -26.42
CA ILE A 62 -3.93 31.01 -25.12
C ILE A 62 -4.84 30.41 -24.05
N ARG A 63 -6.07 30.93 -23.89
CA ARG A 63 -7.03 30.39 -22.91
C ARG A 63 -7.35 28.93 -23.16
N PHE A 64 -7.49 28.53 -24.43
CA PHE A 64 -7.72 27.13 -24.77
C PHE A 64 -6.54 26.25 -24.33
N ALA A 65 -5.31 26.65 -24.64
CA ALA A 65 -4.11 25.93 -24.23
C ALA A 65 -3.97 25.85 -22.71
N GLU A 66 -4.30 26.92 -21.98
CA GLU A 66 -4.33 26.93 -20.51
C GLU A 66 -5.35 25.94 -19.95
N SER A 67 -6.59 25.91 -20.47
CA SER A 67 -7.60 24.94 -20.02
C SER A 67 -7.16 23.49 -20.25
N ILE A 68 -6.51 23.20 -21.37
CA ILE A 68 -5.94 21.88 -21.64
C ILE A 68 -4.79 21.56 -20.67
N ALA A 69 -3.92 22.53 -20.38
CA ALA A 69 -2.82 22.35 -19.44
C ALA A 69 -3.28 22.14 -18.00
N GLU A 70 -4.37 22.81 -17.59
CA GLU A 70 -5.00 22.62 -16.27
C GLU A 70 -5.59 21.21 -16.13
N GLU A 71 -6.39 20.78 -17.12
CA GLU A 71 -6.98 19.44 -17.08
C GLU A 71 -5.92 18.34 -17.20
N GLY A 72 -4.90 18.56 -18.02
CA GLY A 72 -3.73 17.69 -18.11
C GLY A 72 -2.99 17.59 -16.79
N GLY A 73 -2.81 18.70 -16.07
CA GLY A 73 -2.15 18.71 -14.77
C GLY A 73 -2.92 17.92 -13.71
N ASN A 74 -4.23 18.09 -13.64
CA ASN A 74 -5.11 17.29 -12.78
C ASN A 74 -5.03 15.80 -13.11
N SER A 75 -5.04 15.46 -14.40
CA SER A 75 -4.96 14.07 -14.86
C SER A 75 -3.63 13.41 -14.55
N ILE A 76 -2.50 14.13 -14.70
CA ILE A 76 -1.16 13.65 -14.34
C ILE A 76 -1.08 13.33 -12.85
N VAL A 77 -1.60 14.22 -12.00
CA VAL A 77 -1.61 14.02 -10.55
C VAL A 77 -2.48 12.82 -10.17
N LYS A 78 -3.69 12.72 -10.73
CA LYS A 78 -4.58 11.56 -10.53
C LYS A 78 -3.90 10.25 -10.95
N ALA A 79 -3.28 10.20 -12.12
CA ALA A 79 -2.57 9.02 -12.61
C ALA A 79 -1.40 8.63 -11.70
N ARG A 80 -0.64 9.61 -11.17
CA ARG A 80 0.45 9.36 -10.23
C ARG A 80 -0.05 8.81 -8.89
N ILE A 81 -1.14 9.36 -8.38
CA ILE A 81 -1.78 8.87 -7.14
C ILE A 81 -2.28 7.44 -7.33
N TYR A 82 -3.02 7.19 -8.41
CA TYR A 82 -3.53 5.86 -8.73
C TYR A 82 -2.41 4.82 -8.86
N ARG A 83 -1.32 5.18 -9.55
CA ARG A 83 -0.12 4.32 -9.64
C ARG A 83 0.47 4.03 -8.26
N LYS A 84 0.57 5.04 -7.38
CA LYS A 84 1.08 4.84 -6.02
C LYS A 84 0.20 3.91 -5.20
N ILE A 85 -1.13 4.07 -5.29
CA ILE A 85 -2.10 3.20 -4.60
C ILE A 85 -1.91 1.75 -5.06
N ASN A 86 -1.86 1.50 -6.37
CA ASN A 86 -1.68 0.14 -6.89
C ASN A 86 -0.35 -0.49 -6.48
N LEU A 87 0.74 0.30 -6.45
CA LEU A 87 2.03 -0.19 -5.98
C LEU A 87 1.98 -0.59 -4.49
N LEU A 88 1.37 0.24 -3.65
CA LEU A 88 1.22 -0.06 -2.22
C LEU A 88 0.32 -1.27 -1.99
N PHE A 89 -0.78 -1.40 -2.76
CA PHE A 89 -1.66 -2.54 -2.68
C PHE A 89 -0.94 -3.84 -3.05
N ASN A 90 -0.19 -3.85 -4.15
CA ASN A 90 0.61 -5.02 -4.55
C ASN A 90 1.66 -5.39 -3.49
N GLN A 91 2.29 -4.40 -2.85
CA GLN A 91 3.23 -4.64 -1.75
C GLN A 91 2.57 -5.26 -0.52
N ILE A 92 1.36 -4.80 -0.16
CA ILE A 92 0.58 -5.39 0.94
C ILE A 92 0.26 -6.84 0.62
N GLU A 93 -0.27 -7.14 -0.56
CA GLU A 93 -0.60 -8.50 -0.94
C GLU A 93 0.63 -9.42 -0.98
N GLU A 94 1.78 -8.93 -1.47
CA GLU A 94 3.02 -9.70 -1.48
C GLU A 94 3.50 -10.01 -0.07
N ASN A 95 3.45 -9.03 0.83
CA ASN A 95 3.77 -9.22 2.24
C ASN A 95 2.81 -10.22 2.91
N GLU A 96 1.50 -10.13 2.66
CA GLU A 96 0.51 -11.08 3.19
C GLU A 96 0.77 -12.50 2.68
N ARG A 97 1.02 -12.69 1.38
CA ARG A 97 1.37 -14.00 0.80
C ARG A 97 2.67 -14.56 1.37
N PHE A 98 3.67 -13.71 1.55
CA PHE A 98 4.95 -14.09 2.16
C PHE A 98 4.76 -14.55 3.61
N LEU A 99 4.01 -13.79 4.41
CA LEU A 99 3.69 -14.15 5.78
C LEU A 99 2.90 -15.46 5.84
N ALA A 100 1.88 -15.64 5.01
CA ALA A 100 1.12 -16.90 4.93
C ALA A 100 2.05 -18.08 4.60
N THR A 101 2.95 -17.92 3.63
CA THR A 101 3.90 -18.97 3.24
C THR A 101 4.87 -19.33 4.38
N ILE A 102 5.39 -18.33 5.12
CA ILE A 102 6.22 -18.58 6.31
C ILE A 102 5.40 -19.37 7.33
N MET A 103 4.20 -18.88 7.65
CA MET A 103 3.34 -19.47 8.67
C MET A 103 2.95 -20.92 8.35
N ASP A 104 2.70 -21.23 7.07
CA ASP A 104 2.39 -22.59 6.60
C ASP A 104 3.61 -23.51 6.58
N SER A 105 4.81 -22.97 6.42
CA SER A 105 6.05 -23.74 6.52
C SER A 105 6.43 -24.07 7.96
N LEU A 106 5.84 -23.40 8.96
CA LEU A 106 6.09 -23.71 10.37
C LEU A 106 5.43 -25.04 10.75
N TRP A 107 6.23 -25.99 11.22
CA TRP A 107 5.73 -27.23 11.80
C TRP A 107 5.11 -27.06 13.20
N MET A 108 5.12 -25.85 13.75
CA MET A 108 4.46 -25.54 15.01
C MET A 108 3.00 -25.13 14.79
N GLN A 109 2.14 -25.47 15.73
CA GLN A 109 0.78 -24.92 15.76
C GLN A 109 0.83 -23.47 16.27
N VAL A 110 0.40 -22.52 15.44
CA VAL A 110 0.39 -21.10 15.79
C VAL A 110 -1.04 -20.56 15.73
N LEU A 111 -1.40 -19.81 16.77
CA LEU A 111 -2.72 -19.20 16.92
C LEU A 111 -2.56 -17.77 17.45
N VAL A 112 -3.23 -16.81 16.83
CA VAL A 112 -3.28 -15.41 17.29
C VAL A 112 -4.71 -15.09 17.70
N LEU A 113 -4.83 -14.42 18.84
CA LEU A 113 -6.10 -14.11 19.48
C LEU A 113 -6.28 -12.60 19.63
N SER A 114 -7.53 -12.14 19.57
CA SER A 114 -7.93 -10.81 20.02
C SER A 114 -7.90 -10.70 21.55
N PRO A 115 -7.92 -9.49 22.11
CA PRO A 115 -8.04 -9.28 23.56
C PRO A 115 -9.25 -10.00 24.19
N ASP A 116 -10.34 -10.16 23.44
CA ASP A 116 -11.54 -10.90 23.85
C ASP A 116 -11.43 -12.43 23.70
N LYS A 117 -10.21 -12.94 23.46
CA LYS A 117 -9.87 -14.35 23.26
C LYS A 117 -10.58 -14.97 22.05
N ARG A 118 -10.80 -14.18 20.99
CA ARG A 118 -11.32 -14.67 19.70
C ARG A 118 -10.18 -14.89 18.73
N VAL A 119 -10.32 -15.88 17.86
CA VAL A 119 -9.25 -16.26 16.94
C VAL A 119 -9.17 -15.26 15.78
N ILE A 120 -8.01 -14.65 15.61
CA ILE A 120 -7.71 -13.75 14.50
C ILE A 120 -6.97 -14.50 13.38
N MET A 121 -6.11 -15.46 13.75
CA MET A 121 -5.32 -16.24 12.81
C MET A 121 -5.01 -17.62 13.40
N ALA A 122 -5.02 -18.65 12.56
CA ALA A 122 -4.51 -19.99 12.86
C ALA A 122 -3.67 -20.45 11.67
N ASN A 123 -2.47 -20.97 11.89
CA ASN A 123 -1.71 -21.54 10.77
C ASN A 123 -2.27 -22.92 10.37
N LYS A 124 -1.94 -23.36 9.15
CA LYS A 124 -2.39 -24.64 8.61
C LYS A 124 -2.11 -25.83 9.51
N MET A 125 -0.95 -25.86 10.17
CA MET A 125 -0.58 -26.93 11.11
C MET A 125 -1.55 -27.05 12.28
N PHE A 126 -2.02 -25.92 12.85
CA PHE A 126 -3.05 -25.94 13.89
C PHE A 126 -4.38 -26.47 13.34
N LEU A 127 -4.81 -26.00 12.18
CA LEU A 127 -6.09 -26.41 11.57
C LEU A 127 -6.12 -27.91 11.25
N GLU A 128 -5.06 -28.42 10.60
CA GLU A 128 -4.96 -29.85 10.23
C GLU A 128 -4.87 -30.76 11.45
N THR A 129 -4.04 -30.41 12.45
CA THR A 129 -3.87 -31.24 13.65
C THR A 129 -5.16 -31.34 14.46
N ASN A 130 -5.93 -30.25 14.51
CA ASN A 130 -7.19 -30.20 15.26
C ASN A 130 -8.42 -30.54 14.40
N ASN A 131 -8.23 -30.84 13.11
CA ASN A 131 -9.29 -31.15 12.15
C ASN A 131 -10.40 -30.06 12.13
N ILE A 132 -9.98 -28.79 12.01
CA ILE A 132 -10.84 -27.60 12.01
C ILE A 132 -10.71 -26.89 10.66
N ASP A 133 -11.83 -26.57 10.02
CA ASP A 133 -11.85 -25.73 8.82
C ASP A 133 -11.53 -24.27 9.17
N GLU A 134 -10.77 -23.58 8.32
CA GLU A 134 -10.37 -22.20 8.54
C GLU A 134 -11.58 -21.26 8.73
N SER A 135 -12.62 -21.44 7.91
CA SER A 135 -13.87 -20.67 8.00
C SER A 135 -14.60 -20.86 9.33
N ASP A 136 -14.38 -21.98 10.00
CA ASP A 136 -14.92 -22.29 11.31
C ASP A 136 -14.00 -21.87 12.46
N ALA A 137 -12.71 -21.64 12.22
CA ALA A 137 -11.77 -21.21 13.24
C ALA A 137 -11.86 -19.69 13.51
N LEU A 138 -11.88 -18.89 12.44
CA LEU A 138 -11.79 -17.43 12.54
C LEU A 138 -12.99 -16.83 13.29
N GLY A 139 -12.72 -15.95 14.25
CA GLY A 139 -13.72 -15.27 15.07
C GLY A 139 -14.34 -16.12 16.20
N ARG A 140 -14.13 -17.44 16.22
CA ARG A 140 -14.59 -18.29 17.34
C ARG A 140 -13.80 -18.00 18.61
N ARG A 141 -14.40 -18.32 19.77
CA ARG A 141 -13.69 -18.23 21.05
C ARG A 141 -12.62 -19.31 21.10
N TYR A 142 -11.43 -18.93 21.59
CA TYR A 142 -10.32 -19.86 21.85
C TYR A 142 -10.78 -21.13 22.58
N SER A 143 -11.67 -20.98 23.56
CA SER A 143 -12.17 -22.09 24.37
C SER A 143 -12.95 -23.16 23.59
N GLN A 144 -13.46 -22.82 22.40
CA GLN A 144 -14.28 -23.71 21.58
C GLN A 144 -13.47 -24.51 20.57
N ILE A 145 -12.24 -24.09 20.28
CA ILE A 145 -11.43 -24.66 19.21
C ILE A 145 -10.10 -25.23 19.72
N SER A 146 -9.65 -24.82 20.90
CA SER A 146 -8.39 -25.28 21.44
C SER A 146 -8.61 -26.54 22.26
N PRO A 147 -7.85 -27.63 22.03
CA PRO A 147 -7.90 -28.83 22.87
C PRO A 147 -7.39 -28.59 24.30
N TRP A 148 -6.86 -27.38 24.57
CA TRP A 148 -6.30 -26.96 25.85
C TRP A 148 -7.26 -26.11 26.69
N SER A 149 -8.52 -25.94 26.23
CA SER A 149 -9.51 -25.08 26.89
C SER A 149 -10.20 -25.70 28.11
N GLU A 150 -10.11 -27.02 28.28
CA GLU A 150 -10.94 -27.75 29.26
C GLU A 150 -10.34 -27.93 30.66
N THR A 151 -9.12 -27.48 30.94
CA THR A 151 -8.65 -27.39 32.34
C THR A 151 -8.96 -26.01 32.91
N VAL A 152 -10.15 -25.92 33.50
CA VAL A 152 -10.73 -24.76 34.20
C VAL A 152 -9.77 -24.14 35.24
N ASP A 153 -8.77 -24.89 35.72
CA ASP A 153 -7.82 -24.40 36.75
C ASP A 153 -6.47 -23.87 36.24
N LYS A 154 -6.10 -24.03 34.96
CA LYS A 154 -4.76 -23.61 34.48
C LYS A 154 -4.78 -22.73 33.23
N THR A 155 -5.47 -23.11 32.15
CA THR A 155 -5.29 -22.41 30.85
C THR A 155 -6.02 -21.07 30.74
N GLY A 156 -7.22 -20.95 31.32
CA GLY A 156 -7.95 -19.68 31.36
C GLY A 156 -7.18 -18.59 32.10
N SER A 157 -6.60 -18.97 33.25
CA SER A 157 -5.74 -18.12 34.08
C SER A 157 -4.47 -17.69 33.36
N LEU A 158 -3.86 -18.55 32.53
CA LEU A 158 -2.64 -18.22 31.80
C LEU A 158 -2.87 -17.20 30.69
N LEU A 159 -3.93 -17.35 29.89
CA LEU A 159 -4.28 -16.35 28.88
C LEU A 159 -4.63 -15.02 29.52
N ASP A 160 -5.41 -15.03 30.61
CA ASP A 160 -5.70 -13.81 31.36
C ASP A 160 -4.44 -13.19 31.97
N HIS A 161 -3.49 -14.00 32.42
CA HIS A 161 -2.21 -13.52 32.94
C HIS A 161 -1.34 -12.88 31.87
N VAL A 162 -1.27 -13.46 30.67
CA VAL A 162 -0.49 -12.91 29.55
C VAL A 162 -1.14 -11.64 29.00
N ILE A 163 -2.46 -11.65 28.79
CA ILE A 163 -3.21 -10.52 28.24
C ILE A 163 -3.21 -9.34 29.23
N ASN A 164 -3.50 -9.58 30.51
CA ASN A 164 -3.59 -8.50 31.50
C ASN A 164 -2.24 -8.14 32.13
N GLY A 165 -1.31 -9.10 32.23
CA GLY A 165 0.00 -8.92 32.86
C GLY A 165 1.13 -8.52 31.91
N GLY A 166 0.95 -8.71 30.59
CA GLY A 166 1.93 -8.31 29.58
C GLY A 166 3.24 -9.10 29.58
N ALA A 167 3.32 -10.22 30.32
CA ALA A 167 4.50 -11.08 30.38
C ALA A 167 4.30 -12.33 29.50
N ALA A 168 5.34 -12.72 28.76
CA ALA A 168 5.35 -13.97 28.02
C ALA A 168 5.45 -15.17 28.97
N VAL A 169 4.74 -16.25 28.64
CA VAL A 169 4.70 -17.48 29.44
C VAL A 169 4.97 -18.68 28.54
N ALA A 170 5.91 -19.53 28.94
CA ALA A 170 6.13 -20.85 28.35
C ALA A 170 5.64 -21.94 29.32
N VAL A 171 4.86 -22.90 28.84
CA VAL A 171 4.31 -24.00 29.65
C VAL A 171 4.53 -25.32 28.92
N MET A 172 5.02 -26.32 29.65
CA MET A 172 5.04 -27.71 29.18
C MET A 172 3.89 -28.49 29.82
N GLU A 173 3.08 -29.14 28.99
CA GLU A 173 1.93 -29.93 29.42
C GLU A 173 1.97 -31.32 28.79
N GLU A 174 1.63 -32.33 29.58
CA GLU A 174 1.44 -33.70 29.09
C GLU A 174 -0.03 -33.88 28.72
N GLN A 175 -0.29 -34.31 27.49
CA GLN A 175 -1.64 -34.64 27.03
C GLN A 175 -1.69 -36.07 26.52
N THR A 176 -2.79 -36.76 26.81
CA THR A 176 -3.06 -38.09 26.26
C THR A 176 -3.92 -37.92 25.01
N ASP A 177 -3.32 -38.16 23.85
CA ASP A 177 -3.98 -38.08 22.54
C ASP A 177 -4.06 -39.50 21.95
N GLY A 178 -5.27 -39.97 21.64
CA GLY A 178 -5.50 -41.32 21.12
C GLY A 178 -4.98 -42.47 22.00
N GLY A 179 -4.84 -42.26 23.32
CA GLY A 179 -4.28 -43.25 24.26
C GLY A 179 -2.75 -43.24 24.39
N GLN A 180 -2.05 -42.36 23.67
CA GLN A 180 -0.61 -42.17 23.77
C GLN A 180 -0.29 -40.86 24.52
N LYS A 181 0.64 -40.92 25.48
CA LYS A 181 1.14 -39.75 26.20
C LYS A 181 2.09 -38.95 25.31
N ARG A 182 1.81 -37.66 25.10
CA ARG A 182 2.64 -36.72 24.35
C ARG A 182 2.89 -35.47 25.19
N TRP A 183 4.09 -34.93 25.06
CA TRP A 183 4.48 -33.67 25.69
C TRP A 183 4.35 -32.53 24.69
N TYR A 184 3.73 -31.44 25.12
CA TYR A 184 3.55 -30.25 24.32
C TYR A 184 4.14 -29.05 25.05
N GLU A 185 4.92 -28.26 24.32
CA GLU A 185 5.41 -26.98 24.78
C GLU A 185 4.60 -25.88 24.12
N ARG A 186 4.12 -24.93 24.92
CA ARG A 186 3.29 -23.81 24.48
C ARG A 186 3.94 -22.51 24.89
N HIS A 187 4.04 -21.60 23.92
CA HIS A 187 4.56 -20.24 24.13
C HIS A 187 3.41 -19.26 23.93
N LEU A 188 3.11 -18.48 24.96
CA LEU A 188 2.11 -17.42 24.94
C LEU A 188 2.83 -16.09 25.08
N THR A 189 2.81 -15.30 24.02
CA THR A 189 3.48 -14.00 23.98
C THR A 189 2.42 -12.91 23.77
N PRO A 190 2.37 -11.88 24.62
CA PRO A 190 1.48 -10.75 24.39
C PRO A 190 1.98 -9.96 23.19
N ILE A 191 1.08 -9.62 22.28
CA ILE A 191 1.35 -8.64 21.24
C ILE A 191 0.97 -7.29 21.84
N LEU A 192 1.98 -6.50 22.20
CA LEU A 192 1.80 -5.14 22.70
C LEU A 192 1.57 -4.23 21.48
N ASP A 193 0.47 -3.47 21.51
CA ASP A 193 0.23 -2.34 20.59
C ASP A 193 1.20 -1.17 20.89
#